data_AF-A0A822ZNZ6-F1
#
_entry.id   AF-A0A822ZNZ6-F1
#
_cell.length_a   1.000
_cell.length_b   1.000
_cell.length_c   1.000
_cell.angle_alpha   90.00
_cell.angle_beta   90.00
_cell.angle_gamma   90.00
#
_symmetry.space_group_name_H-M   'P 1'
#
loop_
_entity.id
_entity.type
_entity.pdbx_description
1 polymer ?
#
loop_
_entity_poly.entity_id
_entity_poly.type
_entity_poly.pdbx_seq_one_letter_code
_entity_poly.pdbx_strand_id
1 'polypeptide(L)'
;MGRVAVAVIVSLWVIPITLMVNHIVPEPYMDEIFHIPQAQQYCRGNFRSWDPMITTPPGLYYLSLAHVALFPSMLWLRSSSSFSDLCSTAILRSSNGALTIICAMLLFEMLVHLRPDLDERKATLYTVVLALYPLHWFFSFLYYTDVASLTVVLSMYLACLKKHYHFSSLVKKPV
;
A
#
# COMPACT_ATOMS: atom_id res chain seq x y z
N MET A 1 -10.02 0.31 -20.92
CA MET A 1 -8.56 0.11 -20.72
C MET A 1 -7.99 0.99 -19.60
N GLY A 2 -8.78 1.95 -19.10
CA GLY A 2 -8.33 2.98 -18.16
C GLY A 2 -7.72 2.47 -16.85
N ARG A 3 -8.22 1.38 -16.26
CA ARG A 3 -7.61 0.82 -15.02
C ARG A 3 -6.13 0.46 -15.19
N VAL A 4 -5.81 -0.21 -16.31
CA VAL A 4 -4.42 -0.57 -16.63
C VAL A 4 -3.60 0.67 -16.95
N ALA A 5 -4.19 1.63 -17.68
CA ALA A 5 -3.53 2.89 -17.97
C ALA A 5 -3.18 3.67 -16.68
N VAL A 6 -4.11 3.78 -15.73
CA VAL A 6 -3.87 4.39 -14.40
C VAL A 6 -2.75 3.65 -13.68
N ALA A 7 -2.79 2.32 -13.62
CA ALA A 7 -1.74 1.54 -12.95
C ALA A 7 -0.35 1.80 -13.55
N VAL A 8 -0.24 1.82 -14.89
CA VAL A 8 1.01 2.11 -15.59
C VAL A 8 1.47 3.54 -15.29
N ILE A 9 0.59 4.53 -15.48
CA ILE A 9 0.92 5.95 -15.27
C ILE A 9 1.38 6.21 -13.83
N VAL A 10 0.67 5.68 -12.84
CA VAL A 10 1.03 5.83 -11.43
C VAL A 10 2.36 5.15 -11.13
N SER A 11 2.60 3.96 -11.69
CA SER A 11 3.87 3.24 -11.51
C SER A 11 5.06 4.03 -12.06
N LEU A 12 4.88 4.79 -13.16
CA LEU A 12 5.95 5.58 -13.79
C LEU A 12 6.53 6.64 -12.86
N TRP A 13 5.77 7.15 -11.88
CA TRP A 13 6.33 8.04 -10.86
C TRP A 13 6.59 7.32 -9.54
N VAL A 14 5.75 6.36 -9.13
CA VAL A 14 5.89 5.73 -7.81
C VAL A 14 7.23 5.02 -7.70
N ILE A 15 7.61 4.25 -8.74
CA ILE A 15 8.84 3.47 -8.74
C ILE A 15 10.09 4.36 -8.65
N PRO A 16 10.34 5.30 -9.58
CA PRO A 16 11.56 6.11 -9.51
C PRO A 16 11.63 7.01 -8.27
N ILE A 17 10.50 7.56 -7.81
CA ILE A 17 10.49 8.38 -6.59
C ILE A 17 10.77 7.52 -5.35
N THR A 18 10.21 6.30 -5.29
CA THR A 18 10.54 5.35 -4.20
C THR A 18 12.04 5.04 -4.19
N LEU A 19 12.65 4.78 -5.36
CA LEU A 19 14.09 4.54 -5.45
C LEU A 19 14.90 5.76 -5.00
N MET A 20 14.51 6.95 -5.41
CA MET A 20 15.15 8.20 -5.02
C MET A 20 15.03 8.47 -3.51
N VAL A 21 13.85 8.30 -2.93
CA VAL A 21 13.61 8.48 -1.49
C VAL A 21 14.47 7.52 -0.67
N ASN A 22 14.53 6.24 -1.08
CA ASN A 22 15.37 5.26 -0.38
C ASN A 22 16.88 5.52 -0.53
N HIS A 23 17.30 6.19 -1.61
CA HIS A 23 18.68 6.62 -1.77
C HIS A 23 19.02 7.84 -0.90
N ILE A 24 18.12 8.82 -0.81
CA ILE A 24 18.36 10.09 -0.07
C ILE A 24 18.14 9.91 1.43
N VAL A 25 17.12 9.14 1.83
CA VAL A 25 16.72 8.93 3.23
C VAL A 25 16.68 7.41 3.49
N PRO A 26 17.84 6.74 3.60
CA PRO A 26 17.90 5.29 3.76
C PRO A 26 17.38 4.84 5.13
N GLU A 27 17.55 5.68 6.16
CA GLU A 27 17.13 5.38 7.52
C GLU A 27 15.64 5.64 7.74
N PRO A 28 15.00 4.97 8.72
CA PRO A 28 13.61 5.22 9.10
C PRO A 28 13.38 6.69 9.46
N TYR A 29 12.34 7.28 8.88
CA TYR A 29 11.97 8.67 9.04
C TYR A 29 10.67 8.82 9.84
N MET A 30 10.64 9.75 10.79
CA MET A 30 9.50 10.00 11.68
C MET A 30 9.03 8.71 12.38
N ASP A 31 7.77 8.31 12.24
CA ASP A 31 7.18 7.16 12.96
C ASP A 31 7.65 5.82 12.38
N GLU A 32 8.36 5.80 11.24
CA GLU A 32 9.00 4.59 10.74
C GLU A 32 10.00 4.00 11.75
N ILE A 33 10.55 4.83 12.66
CA ILE A 33 11.42 4.35 13.75
C ILE A 33 10.71 3.34 14.67
N PHE A 34 9.37 3.39 14.74
CA PHE A 34 8.56 2.43 15.49
C PHE A 34 8.04 1.31 14.57
N HIS A 35 7.55 1.68 13.38
CA HIS A 35 6.91 0.73 12.46
C HIS A 35 7.90 -0.26 11.80
N ILE A 36 9.08 0.21 11.39
CA ILE A 36 10.07 -0.63 10.69
C ILE A 36 10.60 -1.73 11.62
N PRO A 37 11.10 -1.44 12.85
CA PRO A 37 11.52 -2.50 13.76
C PRO A 37 10.39 -3.47 14.11
N GLN A 38 9.16 -2.97 14.29
CA GLN A 38 8.00 -3.81 14.56
C GLN A 38 7.70 -4.79 13.41
N ALA A 39 7.71 -4.31 12.16
CA ALA A 39 7.52 -5.17 10.99
C ALA A 39 8.66 -6.21 10.87
N GLN A 40 9.89 -5.82 11.15
CA GLN A 40 11.05 -6.73 11.16
C GLN A 40 10.93 -7.83 12.22
N GLN A 41 10.35 -7.56 13.39
CA GLN A 41 10.05 -8.60 14.38
C GLN A 41 9.07 -9.63 13.82
N TYR A 42 8.04 -9.19 13.10
CA TYR A 42 7.07 -10.09 12.48
C TYR A 42 7.72 -10.91 11.35
N CYS A 43 8.62 -10.30 10.57
CA CYS A 43 9.41 -11.03 9.58
C CYS A 43 10.31 -12.10 10.22
N ARG A 44 10.78 -11.90 11.45
CA ARG A 44 11.51 -12.93 12.22
C ARG A 44 10.60 -13.97 12.88
N GLY A 45 9.29 -13.92 12.62
CA GLY A 45 8.30 -14.81 13.24
C GLY A 45 7.90 -14.43 14.67
N ASN A 46 8.39 -13.30 15.20
CA ASN A 46 8.08 -12.84 16.55
C ASN A 46 6.78 -12.01 16.59
N PHE A 47 5.65 -12.68 16.31
CA PHE A 47 4.32 -12.06 16.30
C PHE A 47 3.79 -11.66 17.68
N ARG A 48 4.48 -12.05 18.76
CA ARG A 48 4.10 -11.69 20.14
C ARG A 48 4.69 -10.36 20.60
N SER A 49 5.67 -9.82 19.87
CA SER A 49 6.25 -8.51 20.17
C SER A 49 5.32 -7.39 19.74
N TRP A 50 5.26 -6.33 20.55
CA TRP A 50 4.55 -5.10 20.23
C TRP A 50 5.28 -3.90 20.84
N ASP A 51 5.63 -2.93 20.01
CA ASP A 51 6.15 -1.65 20.47
C ASP A 51 5.01 -0.81 21.09
N PRO A 52 5.12 -0.39 22.36
CA PRO A 52 4.06 0.34 23.05
C PRO A 52 3.78 1.73 22.47
N MET A 53 4.66 2.30 21.63
CA MET A 53 4.43 3.59 20.98
C MET A 53 3.50 3.47 19.75
N ILE A 54 3.23 2.26 19.28
CA ILE A 54 2.36 2.02 18.13
C ILE A 54 0.90 2.01 18.58
N THR A 55 0.15 3.01 18.13
CA THR A 55 -1.29 3.16 18.43
C THR A 55 -2.21 2.68 17.30
N THR A 56 -1.63 2.25 16.17
CA THR A 56 -2.37 1.74 15.00
C THR A 56 -2.50 0.21 15.04
N PRO A 57 -3.55 -0.39 14.44
CA PRO A 57 -3.65 -1.84 14.31
C PRO A 57 -2.50 -2.47 13.50
N PRO A 58 -2.18 -3.77 13.71
CA PRO A 58 -1.06 -4.47 13.07
C PRO A 58 -1.24 -4.75 11.56
N GLY A 59 -2.34 -4.31 10.95
CA GLY A 59 -2.75 -4.72 9.60
C GLY A 59 -1.68 -4.50 8.52
N LEU A 60 -0.98 -3.36 8.57
CA LEU A 60 0.09 -3.05 7.62
C LEU A 60 1.21 -4.11 7.64
N TYR A 61 1.56 -4.65 8.82
CA TYR A 61 2.66 -5.61 8.95
C TYR A 61 2.32 -6.92 8.24
N TYR A 62 1.09 -7.44 8.43
CA TYR A 62 0.65 -8.64 7.72
C TYR A 62 0.60 -8.45 6.21
N LEU A 63 0.12 -7.28 5.74
CA LEU A 63 0.13 -6.93 4.31
C LEU A 63 1.56 -6.88 3.77
N SER A 64 2.50 -6.37 4.55
CA SER A 64 3.91 -6.27 4.17
C SER A 64 4.59 -7.64 4.11
N LEU A 65 4.31 -8.53 5.07
CA LEU A 65 4.77 -9.92 5.03
C LEU A 65 4.24 -10.65 3.78
N ALA A 66 2.96 -10.45 3.45
CA ALA A 66 2.38 -11.01 2.22
C ALA A 66 3.05 -10.43 0.97
N HIS A 67 3.29 -9.12 0.94
CA HIS A 67 3.99 -8.46 -0.15
C HIS A 67 5.40 -9.03 -0.38
N VAL A 68 6.18 -9.18 0.70
CA VAL A 68 7.53 -9.78 0.66
C VAL A 68 7.47 -11.23 0.19
N ALA A 69 6.51 -12.02 0.68
CA ALA A 69 6.38 -13.43 0.30
C ALA A 69 5.99 -13.64 -1.17
N LEU A 70 5.24 -12.69 -1.76
CA LEU A 70 4.74 -12.77 -3.13
C LEU A 70 5.68 -12.12 -4.17
N PHE A 71 6.73 -11.41 -3.76
CA PHE A 71 7.58 -10.67 -4.69
C PHE A 71 8.48 -11.63 -5.52
N PRO A 72 8.31 -11.72 -6.86
CA PRO A 72 8.93 -12.76 -7.69
C PRO A 72 10.46 -12.73 -7.74
N SER A 73 11.07 -11.53 -7.74
CA SER A 73 12.54 -11.40 -7.70
C SER A 73 13.13 -11.92 -6.39
N MET A 74 12.32 -11.98 -5.34
CA MET A 74 12.73 -12.39 -4.01
C MET A 74 12.62 -13.90 -3.83
N LEU A 75 11.72 -14.59 -4.54
CA LEU A 75 11.67 -16.06 -4.62
C LEU A 75 12.97 -16.69 -5.11
N TRP A 76 13.73 -15.99 -5.98
CA TRP A 76 15.07 -16.42 -6.40
C TRP A 76 16.14 -16.16 -5.31
N LEU A 77 16.00 -15.08 -4.54
CA LEU A 77 16.90 -14.71 -3.43
C LEU A 77 16.63 -15.52 -2.14
N ARG A 78 15.45 -16.14 -2.01
CA ARG A 78 15.10 -17.08 -0.92
C ARG A 78 16.03 -18.28 -0.85
N SER A 79 16.77 -18.56 -1.92
CA SER A 79 17.75 -19.65 -1.95
C SER A 79 19.06 -19.31 -1.24
N SER A 80 19.30 -18.05 -0.83
CA SER A 80 20.59 -17.62 -0.25
C SER A 80 20.51 -16.60 0.91
N SER A 81 19.34 -16.03 1.22
CA SER A 81 19.17 -15.02 2.28
C SER A 81 18.09 -15.40 3.29
N SER A 82 18.24 -14.99 4.55
CA SER A 82 17.22 -15.21 5.58
C SER A 82 15.99 -14.34 5.28
N PHE A 83 14.78 -14.84 5.56
CA PHE A 83 13.54 -14.05 5.38
C PHE A 83 13.54 -12.74 6.20
N SER A 84 14.34 -12.68 7.28
CA SER A 84 14.59 -11.46 8.04
C SER A 84 15.29 -10.36 7.25
N ASP A 85 16.16 -10.73 6.32
CA ASP A 85 16.98 -9.80 5.53
C ASP A 85 16.14 -9.19 4.38
N LEU A 86 14.99 -9.82 4.10
CA LEU A 86 14.01 -9.38 3.10
C LEU A 86 13.05 -8.30 3.64
N CYS A 87 13.18 -7.88 4.90
CA CYS A 87 12.37 -6.80 5.49
C CYS A 87 13.21 -5.56 5.78
N SER A 88 14.08 -5.18 4.84
CA SER A 88 14.77 -3.89 4.88
C SER A 88 13.78 -2.73 4.74
N THR A 89 14.19 -1.53 5.16
CA THR A 89 13.37 -0.31 5.07
C THR A 89 12.85 -0.07 3.66
N ALA A 90 13.69 -0.25 2.64
CA ALA A 90 13.30 -0.05 1.24
C ALA A 90 12.22 -1.04 0.77
N ILE A 91 12.32 -2.31 1.19
CA ILE A 91 11.34 -3.32 0.83
C ILE A 91 10.01 -3.06 1.55
N LEU A 92 10.05 -2.69 2.82
CA LEU A 92 8.85 -2.33 3.57
C LEU A 92 8.16 -1.09 2.98
N ARG A 93 8.91 -0.03 2.65
CA ARG A 93 8.38 1.15 1.93
C ARG A 93 7.76 0.79 0.57
N SER A 94 8.33 -0.19 -0.14
CA SER A 94 7.76 -0.65 -1.41
C SER A 94 6.35 -1.24 -1.28
N SER A 95 5.97 -1.73 -0.09
CA SER A 95 4.57 -2.12 0.20
C SER A 95 3.62 -0.93 0.07
N ASN A 96 3.98 0.26 0.56
CA ASN A 96 3.15 1.46 0.39
C ASN A 96 3.14 1.95 -1.07
N GLY A 97 4.24 1.79 -1.80
CA GLY A 97 4.26 2.02 -3.25
C GLY A 97 3.28 1.12 -4.00
N ALA A 98 3.28 -0.18 -3.71
CA ALA A 98 2.35 -1.15 -4.30
C ALA A 98 0.89 -0.83 -3.92
N LEU A 99 0.63 -0.53 -2.65
CA LEU A 99 -0.70 -0.14 -2.18
C LEU A 99 -1.17 1.18 -2.82
N THR A 100 -0.29 2.13 -3.11
CA THR A 100 -0.62 3.37 -3.83
C THR A 100 -1.13 3.06 -5.24
N ILE A 101 -0.49 2.14 -5.96
CA ILE A 101 -0.94 1.71 -7.29
C ILE A 101 -2.32 1.04 -7.19
N ILE A 102 -2.52 0.18 -6.19
CA ILE A 102 -3.82 -0.48 -5.93
C ILE A 102 -4.90 0.56 -5.59
N CYS A 103 -4.60 1.51 -4.72
CA CYS A 103 -5.46 2.62 -4.35
C CYS A 103 -5.93 3.40 -5.58
N ALA A 104 -5.01 3.75 -6.49
CA ALA A 104 -5.35 4.44 -7.73
C ALA A 104 -6.25 3.60 -8.66
N MET A 105 -6.02 2.28 -8.77
CA MET A 105 -6.91 1.39 -9.52
C MET A 105 -8.32 1.32 -8.91
N LEU A 106 -8.43 1.29 -7.57
CA LEU A 106 -9.70 1.29 -6.85
C LEU A 106 -10.44 2.62 -7.05
N LEU A 107 -9.73 3.75 -6.98
CA LEU A 107 -10.28 5.08 -7.26
C LEU A 107 -10.83 5.18 -8.68
N PHE A 108 -10.11 4.66 -9.67
CA PHE A 108 -10.60 4.62 -11.05
C PHE A 108 -11.90 3.84 -11.18
N GLU A 109 -11.94 2.62 -10.61
CA GLU A 109 -13.13 1.76 -10.62
C GLU A 109 -14.33 2.43 -9.93
N MET A 110 -14.10 3.08 -8.79
CA MET A 110 -15.12 3.85 -8.09
C MET A 110 -15.62 5.03 -8.93
N LEU A 111 -14.72 5.78 -9.56
CA LEU A 111 -15.08 6.95 -10.35
C LEU A 111 -15.96 6.57 -11.55
N VAL A 112 -15.57 5.53 -12.29
CA VAL A 112 -16.36 5.04 -13.43
C VAL A 112 -17.70 4.47 -12.97
N HIS A 113 -17.75 3.83 -11.80
CA HIS A 113 -19.01 3.33 -11.25
C HIS A 113 -19.97 4.46 -10.84
N LEU A 114 -19.46 5.52 -10.21
CA LEU A 114 -20.26 6.66 -9.76
C LEU A 114 -20.63 7.64 -10.89
N ARG A 115 -19.85 7.66 -11.97
CA ARG A 115 -20.02 8.56 -13.12
C ARG A 115 -19.95 7.77 -14.43
N PRO A 116 -20.97 6.96 -14.75
CA PRO A 116 -20.95 6.09 -15.94
C PRO A 116 -20.88 6.87 -17.27
N ASP A 117 -21.35 8.12 -17.30
CA ASP A 117 -21.32 8.97 -18.49
C ASP A 117 -19.96 9.66 -18.73
N LEU A 118 -19.01 9.51 -17.80
CA LEU A 118 -17.70 10.15 -17.90
C LEU A 118 -16.81 9.39 -18.89
N ASP A 119 -16.26 10.12 -19.86
CA ASP A 119 -15.26 9.59 -20.80
C ASP A 119 -14.06 8.95 -20.07
N GLU A 120 -13.58 7.81 -20.59
CA GLU A 120 -12.51 7.02 -19.96
C GLU A 120 -11.22 7.82 -19.80
N ARG A 121 -10.88 8.71 -20.75
CA ARG A 121 -9.65 9.54 -20.65
C ARG A 121 -9.80 10.59 -19.56
N LYS A 122 -10.97 11.20 -19.43
CA LYS A 122 -11.26 12.14 -18.33
C LYS A 122 -11.23 11.42 -16.97
N ALA A 123 -11.84 10.24 -16.87
CA ALA A 123 -11.79 9.43 -15.65
C ALA A 123 -10.34 9.06 -15.27
N THR A 124 -9.52 8.68 -16.25
CA THR A 124 -8.10 8.40 -16.07
C THR A 124 -7.36 9.64 -15.56
N LEU A 125 -7.55 10.80 -16.20
CA LEU A 125 -6.92 12.06 -15.79
C LEU A 125 -7.32 12.47 -14.36
N TYR A 126 -8.60 12.44 -14.03
CA TYR A 126 -9.08 12.78 -12.68
C TYR A 126 -8.51 11.82 -11.63
N THR A 127 -8.44 10.53 -11.93
CA THR A 127 -7.82 9.55 -11.01
C THR A 127 -6.34 9.85 -10.80
N VAL A 128 -5.60 10.16 -11.87
CA VAL A 128 -4.18 10.55 -11.78
C VAL A 128 -4.01 11.81 -10.92
N VAL A 129 -4.85 12.83 -11.11
CA VAL A 129 -4.82 14.05 -10.29
C VAL A 129 -5.10 13.76 -8.82
N LEU A 130 -6.07 12.88 -8.53
CA LEU A 130 -6.37 12.45 -7.15
C LEU A 130 -5.22 11.65 -6.53
N ALA A 131 -4.54 10.81 -7.31
CA ALA A 131 -3.37 10.05 -6.83
C ALA A 131 -2.16 10.96 -6.53
N LEU A 132 -2.09 12.14 -7.15
CA LEU A 132 -1.10 13.18 -6.87
C LEU A 132 -1.48 14.10 -5.70
N TYR A 133 -2.57 13.80 -4.98
CA TYR A 133 -2.96 14.57 -3.82
C TYR A 133 -1.81 14.62 -2.79
N PRO A 134 -1.34 15.82 -2.35
CA PRO A 134 -0.07 15.95 -1.64
C PRO A 134 0.08 15.07 -0.40
N LEU A 135 -1.00 14.88 0.38
CA LEU A 135 -0.95 14.01 1.56
C LEU A 135 -0.80 12.54 1.19
N HIS A 136 -1.53 12.07 0.17
CA HIS A 136 -1.42 10.68 -0.28
C HIS A 136 -0.02 10.44 -0.86
N TRP A 137 0.43 11.37 -1.72
CA TRP A 137 1.75 11.36 -2.32
C TRP A 137 2.87 11.23 -1.29
N PHE A 138 2.82 12.02 -0.21
CA PHE A 138 3.82 11.97 0.84
C PHE A 138 3.93 10.57 1.48
N PHE A 139 2.79 9.98 1.86
CA PHE A 139 2.77 8.66 2.51
C PHE A 139 2.97 7.47 1.56
N SER A 140 2.91 7.68 0.24
CA SER A 140 3.20 6.63 -0.76
C SER A 140 4.63 6.09 -0.68
N PHE A 141 5.58 6.89 -0.17
CA PHE A 141 7.01 6.57 -0.18
C PHE A 141 7.60 6.22 1.19
N LEU A 142 6.80 6.37 2.25
CA LEU A 142 7.18 6.07 3.63
C LEU A 142 6.32 4.92 4.15
N TYR A 143 6.85 4.15 5.09
CA TYR A 143 6.19 2.97 5.66
C TYR A 143 5.19 3.33 6.76
N TYR A 144 4.06 3.88 6.33
CA TYR A 144 2.97 4.38 7.16
C TYR A 144 1.67 3.60 6.95
N THR A 145 0.80 3.56 7.97
CA THR A 145 -0.46 2.82 7.89
C THR A 145 -1.54 3.47 7.02
N ASP A 146 -1.40 4.75 6.68
CA ASP A 146 -2.37 5.58 5.97
C ASP A 146 -2.74 5.05 4.58
N VAL A 147 -1.75 4.63 3.80
CA VAL A 147 -1.98 4.12 2.45
C VAL A 147 -2.72 2.79 2.50
N ALA A 148 -2.36 1.91 3.44
CA ALA A 148 -3.02 0.63 3.65
C ALA A 148 -4.47 0.83 4.12
N SER A 149 -4.69 1.69 5.12
CA SER A 149 -6.02 1.95 5.67
C SER A 149 -6.95 2.57 4.61
N LEU A 150 -6.46 3.54 3.83
CA LEU A 150 -7.20 4.12 2.71
C LEU A 150 -7.54 3.06 1.65
N THR A 151 -6.58 2.21 1.28
CA THR A 151 -6.81 1.13 0.30
C THR A 151 -7.92 0.18 0.75
N VAL A 152 -7.89 -0.24 2.03
CA VAL A 152 -8.93 -1.10 2.59
C VAL A 152 -10.29 -0.39 2.59
N VAL A 153 -10.36 0.87 3.06
CA VAL A 153 -11.60 1.64 3.08
C VAL A 153 -12.20 1.80 1.67
N LEU A 154 -11.39 2.14 0.67
CA LEU A 154 -11.85 2.28 -0.72
C LEU A 154 -12.31 0.93 -1.28
N SER A 155 -11.60 -0.16 -1.01
CA SER A 155 -12.01 -1.49 -1.45
C SER A 155 -13.37 -1.90 -0.86
N MET A 156 -13.60 -1.64 0.42
CA MET A 156 -14.86 -1.93 1.10
C MET A 156 -15.99 -1.06 0.56
N TYR A 157 -15.73 0.22 0.33
CA TYR A 157 -16.72 1.13 -0.24
C TYR A 157 -17.10 0.73 -1.66
N LEU A 158 -16.13 0.38 -2.51
CA LEU A 158 -16.39 -0.18 -3.83
C LEU A 158 -17.19 -1.48 -3.78
N ALA A 159 -16.89 -2.36 -2.82
CA ALA A 159 -17.67 -3.59 -2.60
C ALA A 159 -19.12 -3.26 -2.19
N CYS A 160 -19.33 -2.25 -1.33
CA CYS A 160 -20.66 -1.76 -0.97
C CYS A 160 -21.42 -1.24 -2.18
N LEU A 161 -20.79 -0.40 -3.02
CA LEU A 161 -21.38 0.12 -4.26
C LEU A 161 -21.77 -1.02 -5.23
N LYS A 162 -20.93 -2.06 -5.32
CA LYS A 162 -21.19 -3.27 -6.12
C LYS A 162 -22.14 -4.27 -5.44
N LYS A 163 -22.74 -3.94 -4.29
CA LYS A 163 -23.66 -4.79 -3.49
C LYS A 163 -23.04 -6.10 -3.00
N HIS A 164 -21.71 -6.16 -2.87
CA HIS A 164 -20.97 -7.28 -2.30
C HIS A 164 -20.84 -7.12 -0.77
N TYR A 165 -21.95 -7.32 -0.06
CA TYR A 165 -22.05 -6.93 1.36
C TYR A 165 -21.09 -7.68 2.30
N HIS A 166 -20.78 -8.94 2.02
CA HIS A 166 -19.82 -9.71 2.81
C HIS A 166 -18.44 -9.03 2.85
N PHE A 167 -17.91 -8.63 1.69
CA PHE A 167 -16.63 -7.92 1.59
C PHE A 167 -16.71 -6.48 2.10
N SER A 168 -17.88 -5.84 2.04
CA SER A 168 -18.06 -4.47 2.57
C SER A 168 -18.04 -4.36 4.09
N SER A 169 -18.07 -5.49 4.82
CA SER A 169 -18.21 -5.51 6.28
C SER A 169 -16.91 -5.77 7.07
N LEU A 170 -15.77 -5.83 6.39
CA LEU A 170 -14.47 -6.22 6.97
C LEU A 170 -13.92 -5.29 8.09
N VAL A 171 -14.42 -4.06 8.24
CA VAL A 171 -14.06 -3.12 9.35
C VAL A 171 -15.18 -3.00 10.40
N LYS A 172 -16.25 -3.80 10.29
CA LYS A 172 -17.31 -3.79 11.30
C LYS A 172 -16.74 -4.40 12.59
N LYS A 173 -16.49 -3.57 13.60
CA LYS A 173 -16.25 -4.03 14.97
C LYS A 173 -17.36 -5.02 15.32
N PRO A 174 -17.05 -6.23 15.82
CA PRO A 174 -18.06 -7.02 16.51
C PRO A 174 -18.54 -6.18 17.69
N VAL A 175 -19.84 -5.85 17.69
CA VAL A 175 -20.54 -5.25 18.83
C VAL A 175 -20.90 -6.38 19.78
#